data_AF-A0AB34BHJ3-F1
#
_entry.id   AF-A0AB34BHJ3-F1
#
_cell.length_a   1.000
_cell.length_b   1.000
_cell.length_c   1.000
_cell.angle_alpha   90.00
_cell.angle_beta   90.00
_cell.angle_gamma   90.00
#
_symmetry.space_group_name_H-M   'P 1'
#
loop_
_entity.id
_entity.type
_entity.pdbx_description
1 polymer ?
#
loop_
_entity_poly.entity_id
_entity_poly.type
_entity_poly.pdbx_seq_one_letter_code
_entity_poly.pdbx_strand_id
1 'polypeptide(L)' 'DYMNVKATNGESFADQYRRVAAFLDEIKQKEAENIVVFAHGGVLICAQIYAKLIHQEEAFQAVPAYGGVFLYQECP' A
#
# COMPACT_ATOMS: atom_id res chain seq x y z
N ASP A 1 10.19 16.37 -1.87
CA ASP A 1 8.86 15.89 -1.44
C ASP A 1 8.72 14.46 -1.93
N TYR A 2 8.50 13.52 -1.02
CA TYR A 2 8.37 12.09 -1.33
C TYR A 2 7.20 11.78 -2.27
N MET A 3 6.08 12.51 -2.16
CA MET A 3 4.89 12.23 -2.96
C MET A 3 5.07 12.65 -4.41
N ASN A 4 5.68 13.81 -4.62
CA ASN A 4 5.70 14.47 -5.92
C ASN A 4 7.09 14.51 -6.58
N VAL A 5 8.17 14.20 -5.85
CA VAL A 5 9.55 14.24 -6.37
C VAL A 5 10.13 12.85 -6.43
N LYS A 6 10.41 12.40 -7.64
CA LYS A 6 11.13 11.16 -7.91
C LYS A 6 12.56 11.24 -7.40
N ALA A 7 13.03 10.18 -6.74
CA ALA A 7 14.45 10.07 -6.39
C ALA A 7 15.30 9.98 -7.66
N THR A 8 16.50 10.56 -7.66
CA THR A 8 17.41 10.50 -8.80
C THR A 8 17.69 9.05 -9.18
N ASN A 9 17.30 8.66 -10.40
CA ASN A 9 17.36 7.27 -10.90
C ASN A 9 16.59 6.23 -10.05
N GLY A 10 15.75 6.66 -9.10
CA GLY A 10 14.95 5.80 -8.24
C GLY A 10 13.47 5.80 -8.62
N GLU A 11 12.63 5.23 -7.75
CA GLU A 11 11.17 5.24 -7.91
C GLU A 11 10.56 6.56 -7.39
N SER A 12 9.44 6.97 -7.98
CA SER A 12 8.52 7.93 -7.36
C SER A 12 7.49 7.20 -6.49
N PHE A 13 6.74 7.94 -5.65
CA PHE A 13 5.60 7.38 -4.94
C PHE A 13 4.57 6.75 -5.88
N ALA A 14 4.27 7.41 -7.01
CA ALA A 14 3.35 6.87 -8.02
C ALA A 14 3.84 5.56 -8.65
N ASP A 15 5.16 5.41 -8.83
CA ASP A 15 5.75 4.17 -9.34
C ASP A 15 5.61 3.04 -8.33
N GLN A 16 5.90 3.32 -7.05
CA GLN A 16 5.70 2.37 -5.95
C GLN A 16 4.23 1.97 -5.83
N TYR A 17 3.30 2.93 -5.84
CA TYR A 17 1.86 2.67 -5.78
C TYR A 17 1.41 1.75 -6.90
N ARG A 18 1.83 2.03 -8.15
CA ARG A 18 1.46 1.22 -9.32
C ARG A 18 1.84 -0.25 -9.15
N ARG A 19 3.07 -0.54 -8.70
CA ARG A 19 3.50 -1.95 -8.51
C ARG A 19 2.83 -2.62 -7.30
N VAL A 20 2.51 -1.87 -6.24
CA VAL A 20 1.77 -2.41 -5.09
C VAL A 20 0.32 -2.72 -5.47
N ALA A 21 -0.35 -1.83 -6.20
CA ALA A 21 -1.69 -2.06 -6.70
C ALA A 21 -1.76 -3.32 -7.59
N ALA A 22 -0.83 -3.46 -8.55
CA ALA A 22 -0.77 -4.63 -9.41
C ALA A 22 -0.56 -5.95 -8.62
N PHE A 23 0.27 -5.93 -7.58
CA PHE A 23 0.47 -7.07 -6.68
C PHE A 23 -0.81 -7.42 -5.90
N LEU A 24 -1.54 -6.42 -5.41
CA LEU A 24 -2.81 -6.64 -4.71
C LEU A 24 -3.89 -7.17 -5.66
N ASP A 25 -3.96 -6.67 -6.90
CA ASP A 25 -4.84 -7.20 -7.95
C ASP A 25 -4.53 -8.68 -8.25
N GLU A 26 -3.25 -9.06 -8.33
CA GLU A 26 -2.85 -10.47 -8.50
C GLU A 26 -3.26 -11.34 -7.31
N ILE A 27 -3.03 -10.86 -6.08
CA ILE A 27 -3.37 -11.58 -4.85
C ILE A 27 -4.86 -11.86 -4.76
N LYS A 28 -5.71 -10.90 -5.14
CA LYS A 28 -7.17 -11.06 -5.12
C LYS A 28 -7.69 -12.16 -6.06
N GLN A 29 -6.90 -12.57 -7.04
CA GLN A 29 -7.25 -13.67 -7.94
C GLN A 29 -6.89 -15.06 -7.37
N LYS A 30 -6.19 -15.12 -6.24
CA LYS A 30 -5.81 -16.39 -5.62
C LYS A 30 -6.98 -16.96 -4.81
N GLU A 31 -7.18 -18.27 -4.88
CA GLU A 31 -8.13 -19.01 -4.06
C GLU A 31 -7.61 -19.17 -2.61
N ALA A 32 -7.50 -18.07 -1.88
CA ALA A 32 -7.09 -18.05 -0.48
C ALA A 32 -8.08 -17.21 0.34
N GLU A 33 -8.58 -17.79 1.43
CA GLU A 33 -9.56 -17.13 2.30
C GLU A 33 -8.94 -16.00 3.13
N ASN A 34 -7.70 -16.17 3.59
CA ASN A 34 -6.99 -15.22 4.45
C ASN A 34 -5.55 -15.07 3.98
N ILE A 35 -5.14 -13.83 3.69
CA ILE A 35 -3.81 -13.52 3.15
C ILE A 35 -3.13 -12.50 4.07
N VAL A 36 -1.88 -12.79 4.43
CA VAL A 36 -1.05 -11.90 5.24
C VAL A 36 0.10 -11.38 4.37
N VAL A 37 0.27 -10.06 4.32
CA VAL A 37 1.38 -9.40 3.64
C VAL A 37 2.25 -8.70 4.67
N PHE A 38 3.53 -9.09 4.74
CA PHE A 38 4.53 -8.44 5.58
C PHE A 38 5.43 -7.55 4.71
N ALA A 39 5.45 -6.24 4.99
CA ALA A 39 6.13 -5.27 4.14
C ALA A 39 6.59 -4.01 4.89
N HIS A 40 7.31 -3.15 4.18
CA HIS A 40 7.78 -1.85 4.67
C HIS A 40 6.67 -0.78 4.64
N GLY A 41 6.84 0.28 5.45
CA GLY A 41 5.86 1.36 5.60
C GLY A 41 5.35 1.96 4.29
N GLY A 42 6.22 2.24 3.31
CA GLY A 42 5.79 2.79 2.00
C GLY A 42 4.86 1.85 1.22
N VAL A 43 5.10 0.54 1.30
CA VAL A 43 4.22 -0.49 0.70
C VAL A 43 2.88 -0.53 1.44
N LEU A 44 2.91 -0.51 2.78
CA LEU A 44 1.70 -0.53 3.60
C LEU A 44 0.84 0.72 3.40
N ILE A 45 1.44 1.90 3.21
CA ILE A 45 0.72 3.13 2.82
C ILE A 45 0.02 2.94 1.47
N CYS A 46 0.74 2.45 0.46
CA CYS A 46 0.17 2.23 -0.87
C CYS A 46 -1.00 1.25 -0.82
N ALA A 47 -0.89 0.18 -0.01
CA ALA A 47 -1.96 -0.78 0.19
C ALA A 47 -3.20 -0.16 0.85
N GLN A 48 -3.02 0.69 1.87
CA GLN A 48 -4.14 1.40 2.52
C GLN A 48 -4.85 2.37 1.55
N ILE A 49 -4.11 3.07 0.69
CA ILE A 49 -4.67 3.96 -0.35
C ILE A 49 -5.43 3.14 -1.41
N TYR A 50 -4.84 2.04 -1.89
CA TYR A 50 -5.49 1.13 -2.83
C TYR A 50 -6.81 0.60 -2.26
N ALA A 51 -6.81 0.25 -0.97
CA ALA A 51 -7.97 -0.20 -0.21
C ALA A 51 -8.98 0.93 0.13
N LYS A 52 -8.70 2.18 -0.25
CA LYS A 52 -9.50 3.38 0.07
C LYS A 52 -9.72 3.59 1.58
N LEU A 53 -8.79 3.11 2.41
CA LEU A 53 -8.83 3.29 3.86
C LEU A 53 -8.32 4.67 4.27
N ILE A 54 -7.43 5.24 3.46
CA ILE A 54 -6.87 6.58 3.64
C ILE A 54 -6.78 7.28 2.30
N HIS A 55 -6.78 8.61 2.33
CA HIS A 55 -6.48 9.43 1.18
C HIS A 55 -4.97 9.65 1.03
N GLN A 56 -4.52 10.02 -0.17
CA GLN A 56 -3.11 10.20 -0.48
C GLN A 56 -2.47 11.31 0.37
N GLU A 57 -3.25 12.32 0.74
CA GLU A 57 -2.86 13.44 1.58
C GLU A 57 -2.55 13.00 3.03
N GLU A 58 -3.12 11.87 3.47
CA GLU A 58 -2.99 11.32 4.82
C GLU A 58 -1.85 10.29 4.92
N ALA A 59 -1.23 9.93 3.79
CA ALA A 59 -0.24 8.86 3.64
C ALA A 59 0.82 8.82 4.75
N PHE A 60 1.39 9.97 5.11
CA PHE A 60 2.46 10.07 6.10
C PHE A 60 1.99 9.94 7.55
N GLN A 61 0.75 10.31 7.83
CA GLN A 61 0.17 10.22 9.17
C GLN A 61 -0.37 8.81 9.44
N ALA A 62 -0.67 8.06 8.39
CA ALA A 62 -1.24 6.73 8.43
C ALA A 62 -0.20 5.59 8.36
N VAL A 63 1.09 5.89 8.55
CA VAL A 63 2.11 4.84 8.63
C VAL A 63 1.86 4.00 9.88
N PRO A 64 1.60 2.69 9.75
CA PRO A 64 1.46 1.84 10.93
C PRO A 64 2.74 1.86 11.77
N ALA A 65 2.60 1.80 13.10
CA ALA A 65 3.74 1.65 13.99
C ALA A 65 4.56 0.40 13.64
N TYR A 66 5.83 0.34 14.04
CA TYR A 66 6.64 -0.86 13.85
C TYR A 66 5.97 -2.09 14.49
N GLY A 67 5.77 -3.14 13.70
CA GLY A 67 5.02 -4.33 14.11
C GLY A 67 3.49 -4.16 14.12
N GLY A 68 2.97 -3.02 13.68
CA GLY A 68 1.54 -2.76 13.54
C GLY A 68 0.91 -3.59 12.43
N VAL A 69 -0.36 -3.91 12.61
CA VAL A 69 -1.18 -4.69 11.66
C VAL A 69 -2.44 -3.89 11.37
N PHE A 70 -2.85 -3.84 10.10
CA PHE A 70 -4.18 -3.39 9.72
C PHE A 70 -4.90 -4.52 8.99
N LEU A 71 -6.22 -4.52 9.12
CA LEU A 71 -7.08 -5.49 8.46
C LEU A 71 -7.80 -4.80 7.30
N TYR A 72 -7.86 -5.49 6.17
CA TYR A 72 -8.65 -5.08 5.02
C TYR A 72 -9.60 -6.23 4.68
N GLN A 73 -10.86 -5.87 4.51
CA GLN A 73 -11.89 -6.79 4.04
C GLN A 73 -12.68 -6.06 2.95
N GLU A 74 -12.85 -6.69 1.80
CA GLU A 74 -13.80 -6.18 0.81
C GLU A 74 -15.21 -6.32 1.40
N CYS A 75 -15.93 -5.19 1.51
CA CYS A 75 -17.36 -5.25 1.73
C CYS A 75 -18.01 -5.94 0.53
N PRO A 76 -18.88 -6.94 0.75
CA PRO A 76 -19.55 -7.68 -0.32
C PRO A 76 -20.47 -6.80 -1.18
#